data_AF-A0A329T414-F1
#
_entry.id   AF-A0A329T414-F1
#
_cell.length_a   1.000
_cell.length_b   1.000
_cell.length_c   1.000
_cell.angle_alpha   90.00
_cell.angle_beta   90.00
_cell.angle_gamma   90.00
#
_symmetry.space_group_name_H-M   'P 1'
#
loop_
_entity.id
_entity.type
_entity.pdbx_description
1 polymer ?
#
loop_
_entity_poly.entity_id
_entity_poly.type
_entity_poly.pdbx_seq_one_letter_code
_entity_poly.pdbx_strand_id
1 'polypeptide(L)'
;MRYSEDPEWADVVKVPQDDGPDPVVSIAYSADFTDVMDCFRGVLKLNEYSERTLALTLDVIDANPANYTVWYFRRRVLEALGSDLREELQFTADMAIQHPKNYQIWHHRREICSMLHNGSEEKEFCAMAIDGDSKNYHAWAHRQWAVKTFGLWDGELQYVDKMLLEDVRNNSAWNHRWFVLSNTSGLATTADRQREIDYSLNKISIAVHNESPWNYLRGLVRGHEATFAAQVKKKVQEILAATPDCIFAAALLVDFYAKEGTDEALESASKLVETLTNDTDRVRKAYWQFRLTTLKRRT
;
A
#
# COMPACT_ATOMS: atom_id res chain seq x y z
N MET A 1 -33.72 -16.87 -11.89
CA MET A 1 -33.98 -17.81 -12.99
C MET A 1 -32.64 -18.12 -13.63
N ARG A 2 -32.40 -19.34 -14.13
CA ARG A 2 -31.13 -19.65 -14.80
C ARG A 2 -31.09 -19.01 -16.18
N TYR A 3 -29.92 -18.56 -16.61
CA TYR A 3 -29.67 -18.01 -17.94
C TYR A 3 -29.95 -19.03 -19.07
N SER A 4 -29.81 -20.32 -18.78
CA SER A 4 -30.23 -21.41 -19.67
C SER A 4 -31.75 -21.52 -19.88
N GLU A 5 -32.55 -21.00 -18.95
CA GLU A 5 -34.02 -21.09 -18.96
C GLU A 5 -34.68 -19.74 -19.27
N ASP A 6 -33.91 -18.66 -19.25
CA ASP A 6 -34.39 -17.31 -19.50
C ASP A 6 -34.61 -17.04 -21.00
N PRO A 7 -35.85 -16.73 -21.44
CA PRO A 7 -36.14 -16.40 -22.83
C PRO A 7 -35.36 -15.20 -23.37
N GLU A 8 -34.98 -14.24 -22.52
CA GLU A 8 -34.17 -13.08 -22.92
C GLU A 8 -32.75 -13.46 -23.32
N TRP A 9 -32.30 -14.66 -22.98
CA TRP A 9 -30.97 -15.17 -23.31
C TRP A 9 -31.01 -16.29 -24.35
N ALA A 10 -32.18 -16.65 -24.89
CA ALA A 10 -32.34 -17.80 -25.77
C ALA A 10 -31.50 -17.74 -27.06
N ASP A 11 -31.18 -16.53 -27.54
CA ASP A 11 -30.33 -16.28 -28.71
C ASP A 11 -28.83 -16.46 -28.44
N VAL A 12 -28.40 -16.40 -27.17
CA VAL A 12 -27.02 -16.62 -26.77
C VAL A 12 -26.78 -18.12 -26.56
N VAL A 13 -25.84 -18.70 -27.30
CA VAL A 13 -25.37 -20.07 -27.09
C VAL A 13 -24.51 -20.10 -25.81
N LYS A 14 -24.87 -20.96 -24.86
CA LYS A 14 -24.15 -21.14 -23.58
C LYS A 14 -22.92 -21.99 -23.90
N VAL A 15 -21.73 -21.47 -23.61
CA VAL A 15 -20.46 -22.07 -24.00
C VAL A 15 -19.80 -22.70 -22.77
N PRO A 16 -19.77 -24.05 -22.66
CA PRO A 16 -19.11 -24.74 -21.56
C PRO A 16 -17.61 -24.41 -21.49
N GLN A 17 -17.05 -24.50 -20.29
CA GLN A 17 -15.59 -24.50 -20.14
C GLN A 17 -14.98 -25.75 -20.79
N ASP A 18 -13.97 -25.56 -21.64
CA ASP A 18 -13.18 -26.66 -22.19
C ASP A 18 -11.89 -26.82 -21.39
N ASP A 19 -11.88 -27.75 -20.43
CA ASP A 19 -10.71 -28.12 -19.63
C ASP A 19 -9.92 -29.30 -20.26
N GLY A 20 -10.28 -29.70 -21.49
CA GLY A 20 -9.68 -30.82 -22.19
C GLY A 20 -10.16 -32.21 -21.71
N PRO A 21 -9.66 -33.29 -22.32
CA PRO A 21 -10.08 -34.66 -22.01
C PRO A 21 -9.58 -35.17 -20.64
N ASP A 22 -8.46 -34.63 -20.14
CA ASP A 22 -7.82 -35.02 -18.87
C ASP A 22 -7.63 -33.78 -17.98
N PRO A 23 -8.72 -33.24 -17.39
CA PRO A 23 -8.67 -31.96 -16.70
C PRO A 23 -7.83 -32.04 -15.42
N VAL A 24 -6.97 -31.05 -15.21
CA VAL A 24 -6.18 -30.88 -13.98
C VAL A 24 -6.71 -29.71 -13.17
N VAL A 25 -6.59 -29.77 -11.84
CA VAL A 25 -7.12 -28.76 -10.90
C VAL A 25 -8.58 -28.38 -11.16
N SER A 26 -9.38 -29.34 -11.66
CA SER A 26 -10.79 -29.12 -11.98
C SER A 26 -11.58 -28.77 -10.73
N ILE A 27 -12.41 -27.74 -10.85
CA ILE A 27 -13.27 -27.27 -9.77
C ILE A 27 -14.66 -27.86 -9.99
N ALA A 28 -15.21 -28.50 -8.97
CA ALA A 28 -16.59 -28.98 -8.97
C ALA A 28 -17.54 -27.79 -8.76
N TYR A 29 -17.80 -27.03 -9.82
CA TYR A 29 -18.68 -25.86 -9.79
C TYR A 29 -20.13 -26.23 -9.45
N SER A 30 -20.85 -25.31 -8.81
CA SER A 30 -22.30 -25.42 -8.68
C SER A 30 -22.96 -25.26 -10.06
N ALA A 31 -24.17 -25.79 -10.21
CA ALA A 31 -24.93 -25.64 -11.45
C ALA A 31 -25.19 -24.16 -11.80
N ASP A 32 -25.40 -23.32 -10.80
CA ASP A 32 -25.64 -21.89 -11.00
C ASP A 32 -24.36 -21.14 -11.42
N PHE A 33 -23.20 -21.50 -10.85
CA PHE A 33 -21.92 -20.95 -11.31
C PHE A 33 -21.63 -21.33 -12.76
N THR A 34 -21.85 -22.60 -13.11
CA THR A 34 -21.68 -23.09 -14.48
C THR A 34 -22.61 -22.36 -15.45
N ASP A 35 -23.88 -22.21 -15.11
CA ASP A 35 -24.88 -21.52 -15.93
C ASP A 35 -24.49 -20.05 -16.22
N VAL A 36 -24.11 -19.30 -15.19
CA VAL A 36 -23.65 -17.90 -15.31
C VAL A 36 -22.40 -17.81 -16.18
N MET A 37 -21.40 -18.65 -15.91
CA MET A 37 -20.12 -18.61 -16.64
C MET A 37 -20.25 -19.08 -18.08
N ASP A 38 -21.10 -20.06 -18.37
CA ASP A 38 -21.35 -20.55 -19.72
C ASP A 38 -22.09 -19.50 -20.56
N CYS A 39 -23.05 -18.80 -19.96
CA CYS A 39 -23.67 -17.63 -20.57
C CYS A 39 -22.64 -16.53 -20.86
N PHE A 40 -21.79 -16.18 -19.88
CA PHE A 40 -20.74 -15.18 -20.03
C PHE A 40 -19.74 -15.52 -21.15
N ARG A 41 -19.30 -16.78 -21.25
CA ARG A 41 -18.44 -17.22 -22.37
C ARG A 41 -19.14 -17.08 -23.73
N GLY A 42 -20.45 -17.34 -23.79
CA GLY A 42 -21.28 -17.12 -24.97
C GLY A 42 -21.29 -15.66 -25.41
N VAL A 43 -21.63 -14.75 -24.49
CA VAL A 43 -21.62 -13.29 -24.71
C VAL A 43 -20.23 -12.79 -25.13
N LEU A 44 -19.18 -13.26 -24.45
CA LEU A 44 -17.81 -12.88 -24.76
C LEU A 44 -17.42 -13.29 -26.19
N LYS A 45 -17.84 -14.48 -26.64
CA LYS A 45 -17.60 -14.98 -28.00
C LYS A 45 -18.38 -14.20 -29.05
N LEU A 46 -19.61 -13.78 -28.75
CA LEU A 46 -20.41 -12.89 -29.60
C LEU A 46 -19.85 -11.46 -29.60
N ASN A 47 -19.06 -11.10 -28.58
CA ASN A 47 -18.57 -9.75 -28.35
C ASN A 47 -19.73 -8.73 -28.29
N GLU A 48 -20.80 -9.11 -27.58
CA GLU A 48 -22.01 -8.32 -27.43
C GLU A 48 -21.82 -7.22 -26.37
N TYR A 49 -22.24 -5.98 -26.69
CA TYR A 49 -22.31 -4.86 -25.76
C TYR A 49 -23.75 -4.38 -25.65
N SER A 50 -24.41 -4.76 -24.56
CA SER A 50 -25.83 -4.51 -24.31
C SER A 50 -26.10 -4.33 -22.82
N GLU A 51 -27.25 -3.75 -22.47
CA GLU A 51 -27.66 -3.60 -21.07
C GLU A 51 -27.81 -4.96 -20.36
N ARG A 52 -28.34 -5.99 -21.05
CA ARG A 52 -28.40 -7.35 -20.50
C ARG A 52 -27.01 -7.94 -20.23
N THR A 53 -26.05 -7.63 -21.11
CA THR A 53 -24.65 -8.02 -20.89
C THR A 53 -24.08 -7.31 -19.67
N LEU A 54 -24.34 -6.01 -19.50
CA LEU A 54 -23.90 -5.27 -18.35
C LEU A 54 -24.47 -5.87 -17.04
N ALA A 55 -25.76 -6.23 -17.04
CA ALA A 55 -26.38 -6.93 -15.91
C ALA A 55 -25.74 -8.30 -15.64
N LEU A 56 -25.53 -9.13 -16.67
CA LEU A 56 -24.86 -10.45 -16.53
C LEU A 56 -23.47 -10.32 -15.89
N THR A 57 -22.71 -9.27 -16.22
CA THR A 57 -21.38 -9.10 -15.61
C THR A 57 -21.44 -8.91 -14.09
N LEU A 58 -22.55 -8.42 -13.52
CA LEU A 58 -22.73 -8.35 -12.06
C LEU A 58 -22.79 -9.75 -11.45
N ASP A 59 -23.59 -10.65 -12.03
CA ASP A 59 -23.71 -12.02 -11.55
C ASP A 59 -22.40 -12.80 -11.67
N VAL A 60 -21.64 -12.57 -12.73
CA VAL A 60 -20.31 -13.17 -12.90
C VAL A 60 -19.32 -12.62 -11.86
N ILE A 61 -19.40 -11.34 -11.52
CA ILE A 61 -18.58 -10.71 -10.48
C ILE A 61 -18.97 -11.22 -9.09
N ASP A 62 -20.26 -11.37 -8.80
CA ASP A 62 -20.75 -11.93 -7.54
C ASP A 62 -20.27 -13.39 -7.37
N ALA A 63 -20.36 -14.18 -8.45
CA ALA A 63 -19.88 -15.56 -8.47
C ALA A 63 -18.34 -15.67 -8.31
N ASN A 64 -17.57 -14.76 -8.91
CA ASN A 64 -16.12 -14.71 -8.75
C ASN A 64 -15.57 -13.29 -8.97
N PRO A 65 -15.40 -12.49 -7.90
CA PRO A 65 -14.96 -11.11 -8.03
C PRO A 65 -13.48 -11.01 -8.41
N ALA A 66 -12.72 -12.10 -8.40
CA ALA A 66 -11.32 -12.11 -8.83
C ALA A 66 -11.14 -12.36 -10.35
N ASN A 67 -12.22 -12.65 -11.07
CA ASN A 67 -12.17 -12.89 -12.51
C ASN A 67 -11.89 -11.59 -13.28
N TYR A 68 -10.63 -11.31 -13.58
CA TYR A 68 -10.24 -10.07 -14.26
C TYR A 68 -10.84 -9.92 -15.68
N THR A 69 -11.22 -11.02 -16.33
CA THR A 69 -11.82 -10.99 -17.68
C THR A 69 -13.19 -10.33 -17.65
N VAL A 70 -14.04 -10.65 -16.66
CA VAL A 70 -15.35 -9.98 -16.54
C VAL A 70 -15.19 -8.49 -16.25
N TRP A 71 -14.26 -8.11 -15.37
CA TRP A 71 -14.01 -6.70 -15.06
C TRP A 71 -13.53 -5.91 -16.27
N TYR A 72 -12.69 -6.50 -17.11
CA TYR A 72 -12.27 -5.91 -18.37
C TYR A 72 -13.46 -5.78 -19.34
N PHE A 73 -14.24 -6.84 -19.51
CA PHE A 73 -15.36 -6.84 -20.43
C PHE A 73 -16.46 -5.86 -20.00
N ARG A 74 -16.77 -5.80 -18.70
CA ARG A 74 -17.70 -4.83 -18.10
C ARG A 74 -17.33 -3.39 -18.46
N ARG A 75 -16.04 -3.01 -18.38
CA ARG A 75 -15.60 -1.66 -18.80
C ARG A 75 -15.86 -1.37 -20.27
N ARG A 76 -15.64 -2.36 -21.15
CA ARG A 76 -15.94 -2.21 -22.59
C ARG A 76 -17.43 -2.03 -22.85
N VAL A 77 -18.26 -2.75 -22.10
CA VAL A 77 -19.72 -2.64 -22.19
C VAL A 77 -20.17 -1.27 -21.72
N LEU A 78 -19.70 -0.80 -20.56
CA LEU A 78 -19.99 0.55 -20.04
C LEU A 78 -19.61 1.65 -21.04
N GLU A 79 -18.41 1.54 -21.64
CA GLU A 79 -17.94 2.49 -22.66
C GLU A 79 -18.81 2.46 -23.92
N ALA A 80 -19.14 1.27 -24.43
CA ALA A 80 -19.95 1.11 -25.64
C ALA A 80 -21.39 1.62 -25.46
N LEU A 81 -21.95 1.49 -24.25
CA LEU A 81 -23.29 1.97 -23.92
C LEU A 81 -23.32 3.47 -23.59
N GLY A 82 -22.17 4.09 -23.29
CA GLY A 82 -22.12 5.47 -22.79
C GLY A 82 -22.84 5.62 -21.44
N SER A 83 -22.75 4.59 -20.59
CA SER A 83 -23.43 4.53 -19.28
C SER A 83 -22.98 5.65 -18.34
N ASP A 84 -23.84 6.03 -17.38
CA ASP A 84 -23.41 6.94 -16.29
C ASP A 84 -22.47 6.20 -15.33
N LEU A 85 -21.21 6.60 -15.36
CA LEU A 85 -20.15 5.98 -14.57
C LEU A 85 -20.20 6.36 -13.08
N ARG A 86 -21.06 7.30 -12.66
CA ARG A 86 -21.25 7.62 -11.24
C ARG A 86 -21.87 6.46 -10.47
N GLU A 87 -22.85 5.78 -11.07
CA GLU A 87 -23.43 4.57 -10.46
C GLU A 87 -22.40 3.45 -10.35
N GLU A 88 -21.48 3.35 -11.31
CA GLU A 88 -20.37 2.39 -11.26
C GLU A 88 -19.36 2.71 -10.13
N LEU A 89 -19.13 3.99 -9.83
CA LEU A 89 -18.34 4.38 -8.65
C LEU A 89 -19.03 3.96 -7.35
N GLN A 90 -20.36 4.08 -7.25
CA GLN A 90 -21.08 3.58 -6.07
C GLN A 90 -20.96 2.06 -5.95
N PHE A 91 -21.18 1.33 -7.06
CA PHE A 91 -21.01 -0.12 -7.09
C PHE A 91 -19.62 -0.56 -6.62
N THR A 92 -18.55 0.07 -7.12
CA THR A 92 -17.18 -0.26 -6.67
C THR A 92 -16.95 0.08 -5.21
N ALA A 93 -17.59 1.12 -4.67
CA ALA A 93 -17.48 1.48 -3.26
C ALA A 93 -18.09 0.39 -2.37
N ASP A 94 -19.31 -0.07 -2.71
CA ASP A 94 -20.00 -1.13 -1.98
C ASP A 94 -19.21 -2.45 -2.04
N MET A 95 -18.69 -2.79 -3.22
CA MET A 95 -17.86 -3.97 -3.43
C MET A 95 -16.53 -3.91 -2.66
N ALA A 96 -15.91 -2.72 -2.55
CA ALA A 96 -14.67 -2.56 -1.80
C ALA A 96 -14.88 -2.71 -0.28
N ILE A 97 -16.07 -2.42 0.24
CA ILE A 97 -16.42 -2.68 1.65
C ILE A 97 -16.54 -4.19 1.88
N GLN A 98 -17.19 -4.91 0.97
CA GLN A 98 -17.41 -6.36 1.10
C GLN A 98 -16.13 -7.18 0.83
N HIS A 99 -15.33 -6.75 -0.14
CA HIS A 99 -14.13 -7.45 -0.61
C HIS A 99 -12.90 -6.53 -0.66
N PRO A 100 -12.46 -5.95 0.48
CA PRO A 100 -11.46 -4.87 0.53
C PRO A 100 -10.07 -5.23 0.02
N LYS A 101 -9.78 -6.54 -0.15
CA LYS A 101 -8.47 -7.08 -0.55
C LYS A 101 -8.46 -7.65 -1.99
N ASN A 102 -9.49 -7.34 -2.78
CA ASN A 102 -9.60 -7.78 -4.17
C ASN A 102 -8.96 -6.75 -5.11
N TYR A 103 -7.96 -7.16 -5.89
CA TYR A 103 -7.23 -6.27 -6.81
C TYR A 103 -8.11 -5.67 -7.91
N GLN A 104 -9.05 -6.46 -8.43
CA GLN A 104 -9.85 -6.11 -9.59
C GLN A 104 -10.82 -4.97 -9.26
N ILE A 105 -11.41 -4.93 -8.06
CA ILE A 105 -12.30 -3.86 -7.61
C ILE A 105 -11.56 -2.52 -7.59
N TRP A 106 -10.41 -2.47 -6.92
CA TRP A 106 -9.59 -1.24 -6.83
C TRP A 106 -9.08 -0.79 -8.19
N HIS A 107 -8.65 -1.74 -9.03
CA HIS A 107 -8.25 -1.44 -10.40
C HIS A 107 -9.43 -0.91 -11.23
N HIS A 108 -10.60 -1.55 -11.13
CA HIS A 108 -11.79 -1.13 -11.87
C HIS A 108 -12.20 0.29 -11.46
N ARG A 109 -12.26 0.60 -10.16
CA ARG A 109 -12.55 1.97 -9.68
C ARG A 109 -11.58 3.01 -10.26
N ARG A 110 -10.29 2.69 -10.29
CA ARG A 110 -9.26 3.54 -10.89
C ARG A 110 -9.52 3.82 -12.38
N GLU A 111 -9.90 2.79 -13.14
CA GLU A 111 -10.24 2.94 -14.56
C GLU A 111 -11.49 3.81 -14.74
N ILE A 112 -12.52 3.60 -13.91
CA ILE A 112 -13.74 4.41 -13.95
C ILE A 112 -13.45 5.89 -13.67
N CYS A 113 -12.68 6.19 -12.64
CA CYS A 113 -12.22 7.56 -12.36
C CYS A 113 -11.40 8.15 -13.53
N SER A 114 -10.61 7.32 -14.21
CA SER A 114 -9.81 7.76 -15.37
C SER A 114 -10.69 8.07 -16.58
N MET A 115 -11.72 7.25 -16.86
CA MET A 115 -12.73 7.50 -17.89
C MET A 115 -13.55 8.77 -17.61
N LEU A 116 -13.87 9.01 -16.34
CA LEU A 116 -14.55 10.23 -15.89
C LEU A 116 -13.65 11.47 -15.87
N HIS A 117 -12.33 11.29 -15.96
CA HIS A 117 -11.33 12.33 -15.68
C HIS A 117 -11.57 13.06 -14.35
N ASN A 118 -12.08 12.34 -13.34
CA ASN A 118 -12.46 12.90 -12.05
C ASN A 118 -12.12 11.92 -10.92
N GLY A 119 -11.39 12.40 -9.91
CA GLY A 119 -11.10 11.67 -8.68
C GLY A 119 -11.39 12.46 -7.41
N SER A 120 -12.27 13.47 -7.48
CA SER A 120 -12.55 14.39 -6.37
C SER A 120 -13.07 13.68 -5.10
N GLU A 121 -13.79 12.59 -5.25
CA GLU A 121 -14.36 11.79 -4.14
C GLU A 121 -13.38 10.75 -3.57
N GLU A 122 -12.25 10.49 -4.26
CA GLU A 122 -11.39 9.35 -3.94
C GLU A 122 -10.67 9.51 -2.60
N LYS A 123 -10.45 10.74 -2.16
CA LYS A 123 -9.87 11.00 -0.83
C LYS A 123 -10.82 10.60 0.30
N GLU A 124 -12.11 10.84 0.13
CA GLU A 124 -13.12 10.49 1.13
C GLU A 124 -13.36 8.98 1.12
N PHE A 125 -13.52 8.40 -0.08
CA PHE A 125 -13.63 6.95 -0.24
C PHE A 125 -12.44 6.19 0.36
N CYS A 126 -11.20 6.61 0.06
CA CYS A 126 -10.02 6.00 0.67
C CYS A 126 -10.00 6.17 2.18
N ALA A 127 -10.46 7.30 2.71
CA ALA A 127 -10.53 7.51 4.16
C ALA A 127 -11.51 6.52 4.81
N MET A 128 -12.70 6.32 4.23
CA MET A 128 -13.65 5.31 4.72
C MET A 128 -13.05 3.89 4.71
N ALA A 129 -12.34 3.52 3.64
CA ALA A 129 -11.70 2.21 3.55
C ALA A 129 -10.54 2.04 4.56
N ILE A 130 -9.78 3.11 4.81
CA ILE A 130 -8.68 3.13 5.80
C ILE A 130 -9.23 3.15 7.23
N ASP A 131 -10.35 3.81 7.49
CA ASP A 131 -10.98 3.80 8.81
C ASP A 131 -11.46 2.37 9.18
N GLY A 132 -11.90 1.58 8.19
CA GLY A 132 -12.23 0.16 8.37
C GLY A 132 -11.02 -0.78 8.54
N ASP A 133 -9.93 -0.54 7.80
CA ASP A 133 -8.63 -1.21 7.95
C ASP A 133 -7.50 -0.22 7.71
N SER A 134 -6.92 0.30 8.80
CA SER A 134 -5.91 1.37 8.77
C SER A 134 -4.63 1.01 8.02
N LYS A 135 -4.44 -0.28 7.70
CA LYS A 135 -3.30 -0.82 6.98
C LYS A 135 -3.69 -1.47 5.65
N ASN A 136 -4.91 -1.22 5.15
CA ASN A 136 -5.32 -1.69 3.84
C ASN A 136 -4.40 -1.14 2.74
N TYR A 137 -3.55 -2.01 2.21
CA TYR A 137 -2.55 -1.64 1.22
C TYR A 137 -3.18 -1.10 -0.07
N HIS A 138 -4.31 -1.66 -0.50
CA HIS A 138 -5.00 -1.21 -1.70
C HIS A 138 -5.55 0.20 -1.53
N ALA A 139 -6.15 0.50 -0.38
CA ALA A 139 -6.68 1.83 -0.10
C ALA A 139 -5.58 2.90 -0.08
N TRP A 140 -4.44 2.62 0.56
CA TRP A 140 -3.29 3.53 0.54
C TRP A 140 -2.68 3.70 -0.85
N ALA A 141 -2.52 2.60 -1.60
CA ALA A 141 -2.00 2.66 -2.96
C ALA A 141 -2.93 3.44 -3.91
N HIS A 142 -4.25 3.22 -3.78
CA HIS A 142 -5.27 3.94 -4.53
C HIS A 142 -5.28 5.42 -4.19
N ARG A 143 -5.17 5.77 -2.90
CA ARG A 143 -5.07 7.16 -2.46
C ARG A 143 -3.87 7.86 -3.09
N GLN A 144 -2.69 7.23 -3.08
CA GLN A 144 -1.49 7.79 -3.71
C GLN A 144 -1.66 8.00 -5.21
N TRP A 145 -2.27 7.02 -5.90
CA TRP A 145 -2.60 7.16 -7.30
C TRP A 145 -3.53 8.35 -7.55
N ALA A 146 -4.67 8.42 -6.85
CA ALA A 146 -5.67 9.47 -7.04
C ALA A 146 -5.09 10.87 -6.75
N VAL A 147 -4.38 11.02 -5.63
CA VAL A 147 -3.71 12.27 -5.27
C VAL A 147 -2.74 12.72 -6.36
N LYS A 148 -1.92 11.80 -6.87
CA LYS A 148 -0.93 12.11 -7.91
C LYS A 148 -1.59 12.44 -9.26
N THR A 149 -2.56 11.64 -9.68
CA THR A 149 -3.19 11.74 -10.99
C THR A 149 -4.08 12.99 -11.11
N PHE A 150 -4.78 13.36 -10.04
CA PHE A 150 -5.72 14.49 -10.05
C PHE A 150 -5.19 15.73 -9.29
N GLY A 151 -3.94 15.70 -8.81
CA GLY A 151 -3.31 16.84 -8.12
C GLY A 151 -3.93 17.17 -6.76
N LEU A 152 -4.48 16.19 -6.05
CA LEU A 152 -5.27 16.38 -4.82
C LEU A 152 -4.40 16.47 -3.54
N TRP A 153 -3.29 17.21 -3.60
CA TRP A 153 -2.28 17.27 -2.54
C TRP A 153 -2.75 18.00 -1.28
N ASP A 154 -3.64 18.99 -1.43
CA ASP A 154 -4.14 19.81 -0.33
C ASP A 154 -4.79 18.93 0.75
N GLY A 155 -4.47 19.14 2.02
CA GLY A 155 -5.06 18.36 3.12
C GLY A 155 -4.38 17.01 3.41
N GLU A 156 -3.46 16.52 2.57
CA GLU A 156 -2.89 15.19 2.77
C GLU A 156 -1.95 15.09 3.99
N LEU A 157 -1.20 16.15 4.31
CA LEU A 157 -0.40 16.18 5.54
C LEU A 157 -1.28 16.24 6.79
N GLN A 158 -2.38 16.98 6.75
CA GLN A 158 -3.37 17.02 7.84
C GLN A 158 -4.00 15.64 8.05
N TYR A 159 -4.30 14.92 6.96
CA TYR A 159 -4.78 13.54 7.04
C TYR A 159 -3.73 12.61 7.65
N VAL A 160 -2.47 12.69 7.23
CA VAL A 160 -1.36 11.95 7.84
C VAL A 160 -1.25 12.24 9.34
N ASP A 161 -1.33 13.51 9.73
CA ASP A 161 -1.22 13.93 11.13
C ASP A 161 -2.39 13.36 11.97
N LYS A 162 -3.62 13.32 11.42
CA LYS A 162 -4.76 12.61 12.02
C LYS A 162 -4.44 11.13 12.24
N MET A 163 -4.00 10.43 11.19
CA MET A 163 -3.71 8.99 11.28
C MET A 163 -2.59 8.67 12.28
N LEU A 164 -1.56 9.52 12.34
CA LEU A 164 -0.44 9.35 13.29
C LEU A 164 -0.76 9.81 14.71
N LEU A 165 -1.82 10.60 14.90
CA LEU A 165 -2.37 10.90 16.22
C LEU A 165 -3.15 9.69 16.76
N GLU A 166 -3.91 9.01 15.91
CA GLU A 166 -4.66 7.79 16.26
C GLU A 166 -3.74 6.59 16.50
N ASP A 167 -2.78 6.35 15.60
CA ASP A 167 -1.74 5.33 15.77
C ASP A 167 -0.40 5.80 15.22
N VAL A 168 0.48 6.25 16.12
CA VAL A 168 1.85 6.64 15.76
C VAL A 168 2.68 5.48 15.18
N ARG A 169 2.27 4.22 15.35
CA ARG A 169 2.92 3.01 14.78
C ARG A 169 2.39 2.65 13.40
N ASN A 170 1.44 3.42 12.85
CA ASN A 170 0.92 3.17 11.51
C ASN A 170 1.98 3.48 10.44
N ASN A 171 2.72 2.45 10.02
CA ASN A 171 3.77 2.57 9.02
C ASN A 171 3.25 3.03 7.65
N SER A 172 2.00 2.74 7.31
CA SER A 172 1.38 3.23 6.07
C SER A 172 1.21 4.75 6.08
N ALA A 173 0.84 5.33 7.22
CA ALA A 173 0.76 6.78 7.39
C ALA A 173 2.15 7.45 7.33
N TRP A 174 3.19 6.84 7.92
CA TRP A 174 4.58 7.30 7.78
C TRP A 174 5.07 7.26 6.32
N ASN A 175 4.77 6.17 5.61
CA ASN A 175 5.07 6.05 4.18
C ASN A 175 4.31 7.09 3.37
N HIS A 176 3.03 7.34 3.68
CA HIS A 176 2.23 8.36 3.01
C HIS A 176 2.76 9.77 3.26
N ARG A 177 3.24 10.07 4.49
CA ARG A 177 3.95 11.31 4.80
C ARG A 177 5.16 11.51 3.88
N TRP A 178 6.00 10.48 3.75
CA TRP A 178 7.15 10.51 2.85
C TRP A 178 6.74 10.75 1.40
N PHE A 179 5.70 10.05 0.93
CA PHE A 179 5.13 10.20 -0.41
C PHE A 179 4.69 11.64 -0.67
N VAL A 180 3.89 12.25 0.20
CA VAL A 180 3.40 13.62 0.05
C VAL A 180 4.55 14.60 -0.01
N LEU A 181 5.49 14.53 0.94
CA LEU A 181 6.59 15.49 1.02
C LEU A 181 7.60 15.35 -0.11
N SER A 182 7.80 14.14 -0.64
CA SER A 182 8.73 13.88 -1.76
C SER A 182 8.15 14.24 -3.13
N ASN A 183 6.82 14.28 -3.26
CA ASN A 183 6.15 14.70 -4.50
C ASN A 183 5.70 16.18 -4.46
N THR A 184 5.93 16.85 -3.33
CA THR A 184 5.76 18.30 -3.16
C THR A 184 7.12 18.93 -2.84
N SER A 185 7.16 20.18 -2.39
CA SER A 185 8.40 20.87 -1.98
C SER A 185 8.81 20.55 -0.53
N GLY A 186 8.13 19.62 0.15
CA GLY A 186 8.27 19.36 1.59
C GLY A 186 9.61 18.81 2.07
N LEU A 187 10.52 18.42 1.17
CA LEU A 187 11.91 18.01 1.48
C LEU A 187 12.95 18.72 0.61
N ALA A 188 12.59 19.83 -0.04
CA ALA A 188 13.44 20.49 -1.02
C ALA A 188 14.64 21.21 -0.37
N THR A 189 14.44 21.84 0.79
CA THR A 189 15.48 22.60 1.48
C THR A 189 15.98 21.92 2.76
N THR A 190 17.15 22.36 3.24
CA THR A 190 17.68 21.98 4.56
C THR A 190 16.69 22.31 5.67
N ALA A 191 16.00 23.45 5.59
CA ALA A 191 15.01 23.86 6.58
C ALA A 191 13.79 22.94 6.59
N ASP A 192 13.33 22.48 5.42
CA ASP A 192 12.19 21.55 5.34
C ASP A 192 12.55 20.18 5.93
N ARG A 193 13.73 19.67 5.58
CA ARG A 193 14.25 18.42 6.17
C ARG A 193 14.44 18.54 7.68
N GLN A 194 14.93 19.69 8.17
CA GLN A 194 15.06 19.93 9.60
C GLN A 194 13.72 19.82 10.32
N ARG A 195 12.66 20.44 9.79
CA ARG A 195 11.31 20.35 10.38
C ARG A 195 10.83 18.90 10.47
N GLU A 196 11.10 18.09 9.46
CA GLU A 196 10.71 16.67 9.45
C GLU A 196 11.58 15.79 10.36
N ILE A 197 12.86 16.14 10.54
CA ILE A 197 13.73 15.51 11.55
C ILE A 197 13.18 15.81 12.95
N ASP A 198 12.84 17.06 13.23
CA ASP A 198 12.29 17.48 14.52
C ASP A 198 10.92 16.82 14.78
N TYR A 199 10.07 16.75 13.75
CA TYR A 199 8.81 16.03 13.80
C TYR A 199 9.01 14.54 14.14
N SER A 200 9.96 13.87 13.48
CA SER A 200 10.25 12.46 13.75
C SER A 200 10.77 12.24 15.16
N LEU A 201 11.72 13.08 15.63
CA LEU A 201 12.24 13.03 16.99
C LEU A 201 11.14 13.27 18.04
N ASN A 202 10.19 14.16 17.77
CA ASN A 202 9.02 14.36 18.62
C ASN A 202 8.17 13.07 18.69
N LYS A 203 7.87 12.43 17.56
CA LYS A 203 7.11 11.17 17.55
C LYS A 203 7.86 10.00 18.20
N ILE A 204 9.19 9.95 18.10
CA ILE A 204 10.02 8.99 18.84
C ILE A 204 9.85 9.18 20.35
N SER A 205 9.80 10.43 20.84
CA SER A 205 9.64 10.71 22.27
C SER A 205 8.32 10.19 22.85
N ILE A 206 7.28 10.07 22.02
CA ILE A 206 5.97 9.51 22.40
C ILE A 206 6.04 7.99 22.53
N ALA A 207 6.81 7.32 21.65
CA ALA A 207 6.95 5.87 21.62
C ALA A 207 8.35 5.46 21.17
N VAL A 208 9.30 5.43 22.11
CA VAL A 208 10.74 5.21 21.81
C VAL A 208 11.02 3.87 21.12
N HIS A 209 10.22 2.83 21.39
CA HIS A 209 10.33 1.51 20.74
C HIS A 209 9.45 1.35 19.50
N ASN A 210 8.93 2.44 18.93
CA ASN A 210 8.23 2.41 17.65
C ASN A 210 9.23 2.52 16.50
N GLU A 211 9.40 1.46 15.71
CA GLU A 211 10.36 1.41 14.61
C GLU A 211 10.07 2.43 13.47
N SER A 212 8.81 2.71 13.18
CA SER A 212 8.42 3.53 12.02
C SER A 212 9.06 4.93 11.98
N PRO A 213 9.00 5.76 13.04
CA PRO A 213 9.67 7.07 13.04
C PRO A 213 11.20 6.96 13.00
N TRP A 214 11.80 5.89 13.54
CA TRP A 214 13.25 5.66 13.39
C TRP A 214 13.64 5.40 11.94
N ASN A 215 12.85 4.57 11.24
CA ASN A 215 13.07 4.30 9.82
C ASN A 215 12.84 5.57 8.97
N TYR A 216 11.83 6.37 9.30
CA TYR A 216 11.57 7.66 8.66
C TYR A 216 12.73 8.65 8.89
N LEU A 217 13.22 8.79 10.13
CA LEU A 217 14.39 9.61 10.47
C LEU A 217 15.64 9.17 9.70
N ARG A 218 15.88 7.86 9.62
CA ARG A 218 17.00 7.32 8.83
C ARG A 218 16.88 7.70 7.35
N GLY A 219 15.67 7.68 6.80
CA GLY A 219 15.40 8.12 5.43
C GLY A 219 15.69 9.61 5.19
N LEU A 220 15.32 10.48 6.13
CA LEU A 220 15.55 11.93 6.04
C LEU A 220 17.04 12.29 6.04
N VAL A 221 17.84 11.58 6.87
CA VAL A 221 19.25 11.88 7.06
C VAL A 221 20.14 11.23 6.00
N ARG A 222 19.70 10.11 5.39
CA ARG A 222 20.48 9.41 4.35
C ARG A 222 20.83 10.35 3.20
N GLY A 223 22.13 10.44 2.89
CA GLY A 223 22.67 11.34 1.86
C GLY A 223 22.86 12.79 2.30
N HIS A 224 22.46 13.14 3.53
CA HIS A 224 22.59 14.47 4.14
C HIS A 224 23.32 14.41 5.49
N GLU A 225 24.12 13.36 5.72
CA GLU A 225 24.78 13.10 6.99
C GLU A 225 25.71 14.25 7.39
N ALA A 226 26.41 14.86 6.44
CA ALA A 226 27.29 16.00 6.70
C ALA A 226 26.58 17.20 7.35
N THR A 227 25.28 17.35 7.09
CA THR A 227 24.47 18.45 7.66
C THR A 227 23.83 18.05 8.99
N PHE A 228 23.27 16.84 9.07
CA PHE A 228 22.36 16.48 10.17
C PHE A 228 22.93 15.47 11.16
N ALA A 229 23.98 14.72 10.82
CA ALA A 229 24.45 13.62 11.66
C ALA A 229 24.88 14.08 13.06
N ALA A 230 25.56 15.24 13.18
CA ALA A 230 26.04 15.73 14.47
C ALA A 230 24.90 15.96 15.48
N GLN A 231 23.86 16.71 15.09
CA GLN A 231 22.71 16.99 15.96
C GLN A 231 21.86 15.74 16.22
N VAL A 232 21.65 14.89 15.21
CA VAL A 232 20.81 13.69 15.35
C VAL A 232 21.54 12.69 16.25
N LYS A 233 22.84 12.46 16.02
CA LYS A 233 23.68 11.61 16.88
C LYS A 233 23.59 12.04 18.34
N LYS A 234 23.70 13.34 18.64
CA LYS A 234 23.55 13.86 20.00
C LYS A 234 22.19 13.49 20.63
N LYS A 235 21.08 13.73 19.92
CA LYS A 235 19.75 13.37 20.44
C LYS A 235 19.52 11.88 20.59
N VAL A 236 20.03 11.07 19.67
CA VAL A 236 19.91 9.62 19.74
C VAL A 236 20.76 9.04 20.88
N GLN A 237 21.92 9.63 21.18
CA GLN A 237 22.72 9.28 22.37
C GLN A 237 21.96 9.59 23.67
N GLU A 238 21.31 10.77 23.77
CA GLU A 238 20.48 11.13 24.92
C GLU A 238 19.32 10.12 25.11
N ILE A 239 18.64 9.73 24.01
CA ILE A 239 17.55 8.73 24.05
C ILE A 239 18.09 7.36 24.47
N LEU A 240 19.20 6.90 23.90
CA LEU A 240 19.77 5.59 24.25
C LEU A 240 20.26 5.56 25.70
N ALA A 241 20.80 6.66 26.22
CA ALA A 241 21.19 6.76 27.63
C ALA A 241 19.97 6.64 28.57
N ALA A 242 18.83 7.22 28.19
CA ALA A 242 17.58 7.11 28.96
C ALA A 242 16.85 5.78 28.74
N THR A 243 17.05 5.13 27.59
CA THR A 243 16.40 3.86 27.21
C THR A 243 17.43 2.91 26.57
N PRO A 244 18.30 2.27 27.38
CA PRO A 244 19.43 1.47 26.89
C PRO A 244 19.06 0.24 26.06
N ASP A 245 17.83 -0.25 26.20
CA ASP A 245 17.27 -1.37 25.45
C ASP A 245 16.64 -0.94 24.10
N CYS A 246 16.64 0.35 23.77
CA CYS A 246 16.16 0.84 22.47
C CYS A 246 17.10 0.43 21.33
N ILE A 247 16.81 -0.72 20.72
CA ILE A 247 17.60 -1.28 19.61
C ILE A 247 17.68 -0.33 18.40
N PHE A 248 16.66 0.49 18.17
CA PHE A 248 16.59 1.39 17.01
C PHE A 248 17.52 2.58 17.17
N ALA A 249 17.62 3.15 18.38
CA ALA A 249 18.57 4.20 18.70
C ALA A 249 20.01 3.68 18.57
N ALA A 250 20.32 2.52 19.16
CA ALA A 250 21.63 1.89 19.03
C ALA A 250 21.98 1.59 17.57
N ALA A 251 21.06 1.00 16.80
CA ALA A 251 21.26 0.70 15.39
C ALA A 251 21.53 1.95 14.53
N LEU A 252 20.85 3.07 14.80
CA LEU A 252 21.07 4.33 14.08
C LEU A 252 22.43 4.97 14.43
N LEU A 253 22.86 4.89 15.70
CA LEU A 253 24.21 5.33 16.09
C LEU A 253 25.31 4.51 15.43
N VAL A 254 25.13 3.18 15.35
CA VAL A 254 26.06 2.30 14.62
C VAL A 254 26.19 2.75 13.16
N ASP A 255 25.09 3.11 12.49
CA ASP A 255 25.13 3.62 11.12
C ASP A 255 25.90 4.95 11.00
N PHE A 256 25.68 5.90 11.93
CA PHE A 256 26.42 7.17 11.93
C PHE A 256 27.92 6.97 12.15
N TYR A 257 28.29 6.19 13.17
CA TYR A 257 29.70 5.93 13.48
C TYR A 257 30.41 5.17 12.35
N ALA A 258 29.72 4.20 11.73
CA ALA A 258 30.25 3.46 10.59
C ALA A 258 30.51 4.36 9.36
N LYS A 259 29.74 5.45 9.23
CA LYS A 259 29.89 6.45 8.17
C LYS A 259 30.98 7.48 8.48
N GLU A 260 31.11 7.86 9.75
CA GLU A 260 32.15 8.76 10.27
C GLU A 260 33.55 8.14 10.11
N GLY A 261 33.70 6.86 10.44
CA GLY A 261 34.87 6.07 10.06
C GLY A 261 36.18 6.40 10.76
N THR A 262 36.19 7.29 11.77
CA THR A 262 37.35 7.47 12.65
C THR A 262 37.52 6.27 13.58
N ASP A 263 38.72 6.05 14.11
CA ASP A 263 38.99 4.92 15.00
C ASP A 263 38.08 4.93 16.23
N GLU A 264 37.85 6.10 16.84
CA GLU A 264 36.96 6.25 18.01
C GLU A 264 35.50 5.97 17.66
N ALA A 265 35.06 6.37 16.46
CA ALA A 265 33.73 6.09 15.97
C ALA A 265 33.55 4.58 15.71
N LEU A 266 34.51 3.95 15.05
CA LEU A 266 34.47 2.51 14.76
C LEU A 266 34.53 1.65 16.03
N GLU A 267 35.29 2.08 17.05
CA GLU A 267 35.29 1.46 18.39
C GLU A 267 33.91 1.60 19.05
N SER A 268 33.34 2.81 19.05
CA SER A 268 32.00 3.08 19.58
C SER A 268 30.91 2.25 18.88
N ALA A 269 30.99 2.12 17.55
CA ALA A 269 30.10 1.29 16.76
C ALA A 269 30.23 -0.18 17.14
N SER A 270 31.47 -0.68 17.27
CA SER A 270 31.74 -2.08 17.62
C SER A 270 31.15 -2.45 18.97
N LYS A 271 31.30 -1.59 19.98
CA LYS A 271 30.71 -1.78 21.31
C LYS A 271 29.18 -1.86 21.26
N LEU A 272 28.53 -0.96 20.53
CA LEU A 272 27.07 -1.00 20.35
C LEU A 272 26.63 -2.27 19.62
N VAL A 273 27.36 -2.70 18.59
CA VAL A 273 27.07 -3.93 17.85
C VAL A 273 27.19 -5.16 18.76
N GLU A 274 28.18 -5.21 19.65
CA GLU A 274 28.32 -6.29 20.63
C GLU A 274 27.12 -6.34 21.59
N THR A 275 26.69 -5.20 22.13
CA THR A 275 25.47 -5.12 22.96
C THR A 275 24.22 -5.56 22.19
N LEU A 276 24.03 -5.10 20.95
CA LEU A 276 22.93 -5.52 20.09
C LEU A 276 22.96 -7.04 19.83
N THR A 277 24.15 -7.60 19.59
CA THR A 277 24.35 -9.03 19.30
C THR A 277 24.02 -9.91 20.50
N ASN A 278 24.47 -9.50 21.69
CA ASN A 278 24.50 -10.34 22.88
C ASN A 278 23.36 -10.08 23.85
N ASP A 279 22.79 -8.88 23.86
CA ASP A 279 21.89 -8.42 24.92
C ASP A 279 20.52 -8.00 24.39
N THR A 280 20.45 -7.03 23.46
CA THR A 280 19.19 -6.32 23.15
C THR A 280 18.49 -6.75 21.86
N ASP A 281 19.21 -7.23 20.83
CA ASP A 281 18.62 -7.60 19.52
C ASP A 281 19.10 -8.98 19.03
N ARG A 282 19.00 -9.96 19.93
CA ARG A 282 19.47 -11.35 19.71
C ARG A 282 18.84 -12.03 18.49
N VAL A 283 17.61 -11.65 18.12
CA VAL A 283 16.93 -12.18 16.93
C VAL A 283 17.69 -11.82 15.64
N ARG A 284 18.41 -10.69 15.63
CA ARG A 284 19.26 -10.26 14.50
C ARG A 284 20.76 -10.52 14.75
N LYS A 285 21.12 -11.46 15.64
CA LYS A 285 22.52 -11.81 15.98
C LYS A 285 23.41 -12.00 14.74
N ALA A 286 22.96 -12.79 13.76
CA ALA A 286 23.73 -13.04 12.54
C ALA A 286 24.01 -11.76 11.73
N TYR A 287 23.03 -10.86 11.66
CA TYR A 287 23.19 -9.56 11.02
C TYR A 287 24.21 -8.69 11.76
N TRP A 288 24.14 -8.63 13.09
CA TRP A 288 25.07 -7.84 13.88
C TRP A 288 26.51 -8.37 13.83
N GLN A 289 26.70 -9.69 13.81
CA GLN A 289 28.02 -10.31 13.58
C GLN A 289 28.60 -9.97 12.20
N PHE A 290 27.76 -9.97 11.17
CA PHE A 290 28.15 -9.51 9.84
C PHE A 290 28.55 -8.01 9.85
N ARG A 291 27.77 -7.16 10.53
CA ARG A 291 28.08 -5.73 10.68
C ARG A 291 29.42 -5.51 11.40
N LEU A 292 29.67 -6.23 12.50
CA LEU A 292 30.93 -6.13 13.25
C LEU A 292 32.14 -6.50 12.38
N THR A 293 32.02 -7.58 11.62
CA THR A 293 33.07 -8.02 10.68
C THR A 293 33.35 -6.97 9.61
N THR A 294 32.31 -6.28 9.14
CA THR A 294 32.44 -5.21 8.15
C THR A 294 33.14 -3.96 8.71
N LEU A 295 32.88 -3.61 9.98
CA LEU A 295 33.53 -2.47 10.64
C LEU A 295 35.03 -2.71 10.81
N LYS A 296 35.43 -3.91 11.25
CA LYS A 296 36.84 -4.30 11.46
C LYS A 296 37.70 -4.38 10.20
N ARG A 297 37.08 -4.37 9.01
CA ARG A 297 37.80 -4.28 7.73
C ARG A 297 38.14 -2.84 7.33
N ARG A 298 37.61 -1.85 8.05
CA ARG A 298 37.79 -0.41 7.76
C ARG A 298 38.79 0.27 8.69
N THR A 299 39.04 -0.31 9.86
CA THR A 299 40.21 -0.07 10.72
C THR A 299 41.45 -0.71 10.10
#